data_AF-A0A227J6R8-F1
#
_entry.id   AF-A0A227J6R8-F1
#
_cell.length_a   1.000
_cell.length_b   1.000
_cell.length_c   1.000
_cell.angle_alpha   90.00
_cell.angle_beta   90.00
_cell.angle_gamma   90.00
#
_symmetry.space_group_name_H-M   'P 1'
#
loop_
_entity.id
_entity.type
_entity.pdbx_description
1 polymer ?
#
loop_
_entity_poly.entity_id
_entity_poly.type
_entity_poly.pdbx_seq_one_letter_code
_entity_poly.pdbx_strand_id
1 'polypeptide(L)'
;FEALSDEELKAKTVEFRERLEQGETLDKLLPEAFATVREASKRVYGMRHFDVQLIGGMVLNAGQIAEMRTGEGKTLTATLPAYLNALPGKGVHVVTVNDYLAKRDAETNRPLFEF
;
A
#
# COMPACT_ATOMS: atom_id res chain seq x y z
N PHE A 1 3.80 -1.63 14.76
CA PHE A 1 4.57 -1.10 13.62
C PHE A 1 5.40 0.11 14.01
N GLU A 2 4.85 1.12 14.70
CA GLU A 2 5.64 2.28 15.18
C GLU A 2 6.86 1.92 16.03
N ALA A 3 6.75 0.90 16.90
CA ALA A 3 7.88 0.43 17.72
C ALA A 3 8.92 -0.41 16.96
N LEU A 4 8.65 -0.78 15.69
CA LEU A 4 9.59 -1.58 14.89
C LEU A 4 10.75 -0.71 14.39
N SER A 5 11.94 -1.27 14.26
CA SER A 5 13.02 -0.66 13.47
C SER A 5 12.66 -0.60 11.98
N ASP A 6 13.48 0.09 11.18
CA ASP A 6 13.29 0.10 9.71
C ASP A 6 13.50 -1.30 9.12
N GLU A 7 14.51 -2.03 9.62
CA GLU A 7 14.80 -3.40 9.20
C GLU A 7 13.66 -4.35 9.53
N GLU A 8 13.10 -4.24 10.75
CA GLU A 8 11.96 -5.05 11.18
C GLU A 8 10.69 -4.75 10.36
N LEU A 9 10.48 -3.48 10.00
CA LEU A 9 9.36 -3.08 9.16
C LEU A 9 9.50 -3.63 7.73
N LYS A 10 10.70 -3.59 7.15
CA LYS A 10 10.99 -4.18 5.83
C LYS A 10 10.83 -5.70 5.84
N ALA A 11 11.27 -6.36 6.91
CA ALA A 11 11.15 -7.80 7.09
C ALA A 11 9.69 -8.29 7.05
N LYS A 12 8.70 -7.44 7.37
CA LYS A 12 7.27 -7.78 7.23
C LYS A 12 6.88 -8.20 5.82
N THR A 13 7.48 -7.62 4.79
CA THR A 13 7.20 -8.04 3.40
C THR A 13 7.60 -9.49 3.15
N VAL A 14 8.72 -9.93 3.73
CA VAL A 14 9.18 -11.33 3.62
C VAL A 14 8.24 -12.24 4.41
N GLU A 15 7.93 -11.89 5.66
CA GLU A 15 6.99 -12.62 6.52
C GLU A 15 5.62 -12.81 5.85
N PHE A 16 5.07 -11.76 5.23
CA PHE A 16 3.78 -11.85 4.56
C PHE A 16 3.83 -12.78 3.34
N ARG A 17 4.92 -12.77 2.57
CA ARG A 17 5.09 -13.69 1.43
C ARG A 17 5.18 -15.14 1.89
N GLU A 18 5.94 -15.42 2.94
CA GLU A 18 6.05 -16.76 3.53
C GLU A 18 4.69 -17.26 4.03
N ARG A 19 3.91 -16.39 4.68
CA ARG A 19 2.55 -16.71 5.15
C ARG A 19 1.60 -17.01 3.99
N LEU A 20 1.70 -16.30 2.87
CA LEU A 20 0.95 -16.60 1.65
C LEU A 20 1.33 -17.97 1.06
N GLU A 21 2.63 -18.30 1.05
CA GLU A 21 3.11 -19.61 0.60
C GLU A 21 2.59 -20.75 1.48
N GLN A 22 2.36 -20.48 2.76
CA GLN A 22 1.74 -21.41 3.73
C GLN A 22 0.20 -21.47 3.61
N GLY A 23 -0.40 -20.74 2.67
CA GLY A 23 -1.84 -20.80 2.36
C GLY A 23 -2.70 -19.77 3.10
N GLU A 24 -2.09 -18.77 3.76
CA GLU A 24 -2.85 -17.63 4.27
C GLU A 24 -3.42 -16.79 3.11
N THR A 25 -4.58 -16.21 3.32
CA THR A 25 -5.26 -15.38 2.31
C THR A 25 -4.90 -13.91 2.45
N LEU A 26 -4.88 -13.15 1.35
CA LEU A 26 -4.65 -11.70 1.38
C LEU A 26 -5.59 -10.95 2.34
N ASP A 27 -6.86 -11.36 2.44
CA ASP A 27 -7.82 -10.72 3.35
C ASP A 27 -7.42 -10.82 4.81
N LYS A 28 -6.73 -11.89 5.21
CA LYS A 28 -6.20 -12.05 6.58
C LYS A 28 -4.99 -11.16 6.82
N LEU A 29 -4.18 -10.94 5.78
CA LEU A 29 -3.01 -10.05 5.84
C LEU A 29 -3.38 -8.57 5.77
N LEU A 30 -4.58 -8.22 5.28
CA LEU A 30 -4.97 -6.84 5.00
C LEU A 30 -4.69 -5.87 6.16
N PRO A 31 -5.08 -6.14 7.42
CA PRO A 31 -4.86 -5.19 8.51
C PRO A 31 -3.36 -4.93 8.76
N GLU A 32 -2.55 -5.98 8.70
CA GLU A 32 -1.11 -5.92 8.96
C GLU A 32 -0.36 -5.28 7.78
N ALA A 33 -0.70 -5.66 6.55
CA ALA A 33 -0.14 -5.10 5.33
C ALA A 33 -0.43 -3.58 5.23
N PHE A 34 -1.67 -3.17 5.52
CA PHE A 34 -2.03 -1.74 5.51
C PHE A 34 -1.30 -0.97 6.62
N ALA A 35 -1.14 -1.58 7.80
CA ALA A 35 -0.39 -0.96 8.88
C ALA A 35 1.12 -0.83 8.55
N THR A 36 1.71 -1.80 7.86
CA THR A 36 3.09 -1.73 7.35
C THR A 36 3.25 -0.56 6.38
N VAL A 37 2.38 -0.46 5.37
CA VAL A 37 2.42 0.63 4.37
C VAL A 37 2.21 1.99 5.02
N ARG A 38 1.27 2.10 5.97
CA ARG A 38 1.01 3.36 6.69
C ARG A 38 2.22 3.81 7.49
N GLU A 39 2.89 2.88 8.16
CA GLU A 39 4.10 3.18 8.93
C GLU A 39 5.26 3.56 8.00
N ALA A 40 5.46 2.82 6.91
CA ALA A 40 6.49 3.15 5.92
C ALA A 40 6.24 4.53 5.30
N SER A 41 4.99 4.87 4.96
CA SER A 41 4.63 6.21 4.45
C SER A 41 4.92 7.32 5.46
N LYS A 42 4.65 7.08 6.75
CA LYS A 42 5.00 8.02 7.83
C LYS A 42 6.51 8.25 7.88
N ARG A 43 7.33 7.21 7.70
CA ARG A 43 8.80 7.31 7.76
C ARG A 43 9.41 7.95 6.52
N VAL A 44 8.94 7.55 5.33
CA VAL A 44 9.49 7.98 4.04
C VAL A 44 9.02 9.39 3.68
N TYR A 45 7.75 9.71 3.90
CA TYR A 45 7.14 10.97 3.45
C TYR A 45 6.77 11.91 4.60
N GLY A 46 6.81 11.47 5.85
CA GLY A 46 6.17 12.20 6.95
C GLY A 46 4.64 12.19 6.88
N MET A 47 4.05 11.36 6.01
CA MET A 47 2.61 11.31 5.76
C MET A 47 2.02 10.05 6.36
N ARG A 48 1.35 10.17 7.50
CA ARG A 48 0.54 9.09 8.06
C ARG A 48 -0.81 9.08 7.36
N HIS A 49 -1.24 7.93 6.85
CA HIS A 49 -2.59 7.80 6.29
C HIS A 49 -3.67 8.25 7.28
N PHE A 50 -4.68 8.95 6.77
CA PHE A 50 -5.93 9.20 7.48
C PHE A 50 -6.85 7.97 7.42
N ASP A 51 -7.80 7.90 8.34
CA ASP A 51 -8.70 6.74 8.43
C ASP A 51 -9.57 6.58 7.17
N VAL A 52 -9.98 7.70 6.55
CA VAL A 52 -10.71 7.70 5.27
C VAL A 52 -9.88 7.10 4.12
N GLN A 53 -8.55 7.22 4.16
CA GLN A 53 -7.67 6.61 3.16
C GLN A 53 -7.54 5.11 3.38
N LEU A 54 -7.54 4.65 4.64
CA LEU A 54 -7.62 3.22 4.95
C LEU A 54 -8.92 2.61 4.43
N ILE A 55 -10.05 3.31 4.63
CA ILE A 55 -11.36 2.92 4.10
C ILE A 55 -11.31 2.86 2.56
N GLY A 56 -10.81 3.91 1.90
CA GLY A 56 -10.66 3.91 0.44
C GLY A 56 -9.80 2.76 -0.07
N GLY A 57 -8.70 2.46 0.61
CA GLY A 57 -7.84 1.31 0.29
C GLY A 57 -8.56 -0.04 0.43
N MET A 58 -9.38 -0.21 1.47
CA MET A 58 -10.18 -1.42 1.67
C MET A 58 -11.26 -1.58 0.58
N VAL A 59 -11.92 -0.49 0.21
CA VAL A 59 -12.91 -0.47 -0.89
C VAL A 59 -12.24 -0.87 -2.22
N LEU A 60 -11.07 -0.31 -2.52
CA LEU A 60 -10.30 -0.70 -3.72
C LEU A 60 -9.87 -2.17 -3.68
N ASN A 61 -9.42 -2.67 -2.52
CA ASN A 61 -9.05 -4.08 -2.37
C ASN A 61 -10.24 -5.03 -2.58
N ALA A 62 -11.44 -4.61 -2.20
CA ALA A 62 -12.68 -5.35 -2.44
C ALA A 62 -13.16 -5.31 -3.91
N GLY A 63 -12.38 -4.70 -4.82
CA GLY A 63 -12.74 -4.58 -6.24
C GLY A 63 -13.86 -3.57 -6.51
N GLN A 64 -14.05 -2.60 -5.60
CA GLN A 64 -15.10 -1.59 -5.68
C GLN A 64 -14.53 -0.20 -6.01
N ILE A 65 -15.42 0.76 -6.32
CA ILE A 65 -15.06 2.14 -6.60
C ILE A 65 -14.98 2.93 -5.30
N ALA A 66 -13.78 3.37 -4.93
CA ALA A 66 -13.59 4.31 -3.83
C ALA A 66 -13.83 5.75 -4.29
N GLU A 67 -15.04 6.27 -4.07
CA GLU A 67 -15.32 7.69 -4.29
C GLU A 67 -14.68 8.54 -3.19
N MET A 68 -13.73 9.38 -3.60
CA MET A 68 -13.00 10.28 -2.71
C MET A 68 -12.94 11.66 -3.37
N ARG A 69 -13.02 12.73 -2.57
CA ARG A 69 -12.90 14.10 -3.07
C ARG A 69 -11.47 14.40 -3.51
N THR A 70 -11.31 15.38 -4.39
CA THR A 70 -9.99 15.92 -4.72
C THR A 70 -9.34 16.47 -3.46
N GLY A 71 -8.07 16.12 -3.23
CA GLY A 71 -7.33 16.51 -2.03
C GLY A 71 -7.35 15.48 -0.90
N GLU A 72 -8.19 14.43 -0.97
CA GLU A 72 -8.22 13.37 0.06
C GLU A 72 -7.05 12.37 -0.03
N GLY A 73 -6.10 12.60 -0.95
CA GLY A 73 -4.90 11.78 -1.08
C GLY A 73 -5.14 10.42 -1.75
N LYS A 74 -5.81 10.42 -2.91
CA LYS A 74 -6.06 9.21 -3.72
C LYS A 74 -4.77 8.46 -4.08
N THR A 75 -3.72 9.18 -4.45
CA THR A 75 -2.41 8.58 -4.78
C THR A 75 -1.82 7.83 -3.59
N LEU A 76 -1.86 8.42 -2.39
CA LEU A 76 -1.38 7.78 -1.16
C LEU A 76 -2.31 6.63 -0.72
N THR A 77 -3.61 6.76 -0.95
CA THR A 77 -4.58 5.69 -0.67
C THR A 77 -4.31 4.45 -1.52
N ALA A 78 -3.97 4.64 -2.80
CA ALA A 78 -3.72 3.54 -3.73
C ALA A 78 -2.48 2.70 -3.38
N THR A 79 -1.55 3.21 -2.56
CA THR A 79 -0.36 2.43 -2.16
C THR A 79 -0.72 1.25 -1.26
N LEU A 80 -1.81 1.35 -0.49
CA LEU A 80 -2.29 0.30 0.41
C LEU A 80 -2.70 -0.98 -0.35
N PRO A 81 -3.70 -0.94 -1.26
CA PRO A 81 -4.08 -2.12 -2.02
C PRO A 81 -3.01 -2.51 -3.05
N ALA A 82 -2.23 -1.57 -3.59
CA ALA A 82 -1.16 -1.90 -4.52
C ALA A 82 -0.07 -2.76 -3.86
N TYR A 83 0.34 -2.43 -2.63
CA TYR A 83 1.27 -3.23 -1.86
C TYR A 83 0.71 -4.62 -1.55
N LEU A 84 -0.50 -4.69 -0.96
CA LEU A 84 -1.12 -5.96 -0.56
C LEU A 84 -1.26 -6.92 -1.75
N ASN A 85 -1.77 -6.44 -2.88
CA ASN A 85 -1.99 -7.27 -4.08
C ASN A 85 -0.70 -7.58 -4.85
N ALA A 86 0.41 -6.87 -4.58
CA ALA A 86 1.71 -7.19 -5.15
C ALA A 86 2.45 -8.30 -4.40
N LEU A 87 2.06 -8.61 -3.15
CA LEU A 87 2.71 -9.65 -2.33
C LEU A 87 2.81 -11.03 -3.02
N PRO A 88 1.78 -11.53 -3.75
CA PRO A 88 1.86 -12.81 -4.45
C PRO A 88 2.80 -12.82 -5.67
N GLY A 89 3.46 -11.69 -6.02
CA GLY A 89 4.41 -11.63 -7.13
C GLY A 89 3.79 -11.63 -8.53
N LYS A 90 2.48 -11.40 -8.65
CA LYS A 90 1.75 -11.41 -9.94
C LYS A 90 1.71 -10.04 -10.64
N GLY A 91 2.25 -9.00 -10.00
CA GLY A 91 2.19 -7.62 -10.48
C GLY A 91 0.84 -6.94 -10.16
N VAL A 92 0.86 -5.61 -10.12
CA VAL A 92 -0.32 -4.75 -9.97
C VAL A 92 -0.23 -3.63 -10.99
N HIS A 93 -1.31 -3.41 -11.74
CA HIS A 93 -1.41 -2.33 -12.71
C HIS A 93 -2.18 -1.15 -12.12
N VAL A 94 -1.52 -0.01 -11.94
CA VAL A 94 -2.15 1.25 -11.59
C VAL A 94 -2.27 2.09 -12.85
N VAL A 95 -3.51 2.35 -13.29
CA VAL A 95 -3.81 3.06 -14.54
C VAL A 95 -4.26 4.48 -14.24
N THR A 96 -3.76 5.43 -15.02
CA THR A 96 -4.16 6.84 -14.98
C THR A 96 -4.33 7.38 -16.41
N VAL A 97 -4.82 8.61 -16.53
CA VAL A 97 -5.29 9.17 -17.80
C VAL A 97 -4.18 9.63 -18.75
N ASN A 98 -2.93 9.72 -18.30
CA ASN A 98 -1.80 10.09 -19.14
C ASN A 98 -0.44 9.67 -18.55
N ASP A 99 0.58 9.66 -19.40
CA ASP A 99 1.95 9.24 -19.06
C ASP A 99 2.61 10.15 -18.02
N TYR A 100 2.27 11.44 -18.01
CA TYR A 100 2.81 12.38 -17.03
C TYR A 100 2.40 11.98 -15.61
N LEU A 101 1.11 11.73 -15.38
CA LEU A 101 0.61 11.29 -14.08
C LEU A 101 1.15 9.90 -13.72
N ALA A 102 1.27 9.00 -14.70
CA ALA A 102 1.80 7.66 -14.47
C ALA A 102 3.25 7.72 -13.99
N LYS A 103 4.09 8.48 -14.70
CA LYS A 103 5.50 8.67 -14.35
C LYS A 103 5.65 9.39 -13.01
N ARG A 104 4.91 10.47 -12.79
CA ARG A 104 4.95 11.23 -11.54
C ARG A 104 4.58 10.36 -10.35
N ASP A 105 3.49 9.61 -10.43
CA ASP A 105 3.01 8.79 -9.32
C ASP A 105 3.93 7.59 -9.08
N ALA A 106 4.50 7.00 -10.14
CA ALA A 106 5.52 5.96 -10.02
C ALA A 106 6.80 6.49 -9.34
N GLU A 107 7.31 7.65 -9.75
CA GLU A 107 8.49 8.28 -9.15
C GLU A 107 8.24 8.71 -7.70
N THR A 108 7.05 9.26 -7.43
CA THR A 108 6.65 9.68 -6.07
C THR A 108 6.54 8.49 -5.14
N ASN A 109 5.93 7.39 -5.58
CA ASN A 109 5.71 6.20 -4.75
C ASN A 109 6.92 5.25 -4.69
N ARG A 110 7.91 5.42 -5.58
CA ARG A 110 9.09 4.55 -5.64
C ARG A 110 9.82 4.46 -4.30
N PRO A 111 10.14 5.56 -3.58
CA PRO A 111 10.80 5.46 -2.28
C PRO A 111 10.02 4.66 -1.24
N LEU A 112 8.68 4.66 -1.29
CA LEU A 112 7.86 3.86 -0.39
C LEU A 112 7.86 2.37 -0.76
N PHE A 113 7.79 2.04 -2.05
CA PHE A 113 7.81 0.64 -2.50
C PHE A 113 9.20 0.01 -2.47
N GLU A 114 10.26 0.81 -2.55
CA GLU A 114 11.67 0.40 -2.43
C GLU A 114 12.22 0.56 -1.00
N PHE A 115 11.41 1.06 -0.05
CA PHE A 115 11.75 1.14 1.37
C PHE A 115 12.05 -0.25 1.92
#